data_AF-A0A1C5QCZ8-F1
#
_entry.id   AF-A0A1C5QCZ8-F1
#
_cell.length_a   1.000
_cell.length_b   1.000
_cell.length_c   1.000
_cell.angle_alpha   90.00
_cell.angle_beta   90.00
_cell.angle_gamma   90.00
#
_symmetry.space_group_name_H-M   'P 1'
#
loop_
_entity.id
_entity.type
_entity.pdbx_description
1 polymer ?
#
loop_
_entity_poly.entity_id
_entity_poly.type
_entity_poly.pdbx_seq_one_letter_code
_entity_poly.pdbx_strand_id
1 'polypeptide(L)'
;MKKILFLALMAVMCFQTIDAQRKGGEKRTPEQVVENLDKKLDLTDEQEKQITDLYKDFFNQKVLREERKAKMDELNSKISSLLTDDQKAKFEKMKSEKRKRTK
;
A
#
# COMPACT_ATOMS: atom_id res chain seq x y z
N MET A 1 -10.53 -2.41 15.31
CA MET A 1 -11.92 -2.00 15.14
C MET A 1 -12.47 -3.00 14.15
N LYS A 2 -13.17 -4.01 14.65
CA LYS A 2 -13.76 -5.10 13.84
C LYS A 2 -14.57 -4.48 12.69
N LYS A 3 -14.05 -4.48 11.46
CA LYS A 3 -14.78 -3.95 10.30
C LYS A 3 -15.51 -5.09 9.62
N ILE A 4 -16.81 -5.10 9.90
CA ILE A 4 -17.82 -5.93 9.28
C ILE A 4 -17.73 -5.75 7.76
N LEU A 5 -17.59 -6.87 7.06
CA LEU A 5 -17.65 -7.01 5.61
C LEU A 5 -18.98 -6.45 5.09
N PHE A 6 -18.94 -5.32 4.39
CA PHE A 6 -20.06 -4.85 3.56
C PHE A 6 -19.64 -4.85 2.09
N LEU A 7 -19.94 -5.96 1.44
CA LEU A 7 -19.83 -6.17 0.00
C LEU A 7 -21.19 -5.78 -0.62
N ALA A 8 -21.39 -4.49 -0.86
CA ALA A 8 -22.58 -3.97 -1.52
C ALA A 8 -22.24 -3.64 -2.99
N LEU A 9 -22.55 -4.61 -3.84
CA LEU A 9 -22.56 -4.54 -5.28
C LEU A 9 -23.78 -3.69 -5.71
N MET A 10 -23.58 -2.49 -6.24
CA MET A 10 -24.62 -1.80 -7.00
C MET A 10 -24.04 -1.07 -8.21
N ALA A 11 -24.53 -1.49 -9.36
CA ALA A 11 -24.22 -0.99 -10.68
C ALA A 11 -24.87 0.38 -10.92
N VAL A 12 -24.09 1.34 -11.43
CA VAL A 12 -24.60 2.35 -12.35
C VAL A 12 -23.54 2.55 -13.44
N MET A 13 -23.85 2.04 -14.63
CA MET A 13 -23.23 2.45 -15.88
C MET A 13 -23.71 3.86 -16.23
N CYS A 14 -22.81 4.84 -16.24
CA CYS A 14 -22.96 6.02 -17.07
C CYS A 14 -21.68 6.22 -17.88
N PHE A 15 -21.81 6.06 -19.19
CA PHE A 15 -20.81 6.42 -20.17
C PHE A 15 -20.65 7.96 -20.17
N GLN A 16 -19.49 8.43 -19.73
CA GLN A 16 -18.96 9.72 -20.16
C GLN A 16 -17.48 9.52 -20.51
N THR A 17 -17.20 9.59 -21.81
CA THR A 17 -15.85 9.72 -22.36
C THR A 17 -15.27 11.06 -21.91
N ILE A 18 -14.33 11.04 -20.96
CA ILE A 18 -13.56 12.21 -20.57
C ILE A 18 -12.09 11.79 -20.49
N ASP A 19 -11.34 12.25 -21.49
CA ASP A 19 -9.89 12.42 -21.56
C ASP A 19 -8.94 11.25 -21.26
N ALA A 20 -8.39 10.72 -22.35
CA ALA A 20 -7.17 9.90 -22.39
C ALA A 20 -5.87 10.71 -22.15
N GLN A 21 -5.94 11.97 -21.71
CA GLN A 21 -4.78 12.76 -21.32
C GLN A 21 -4.37 12.39 -19.89
N ARG A 22 -3.50 11.38 -19.77
CA ARG A 22 -2.71 10.99 -18.58
C ARG A 22 -3.00 11.85 -17.34
N LYS A 23 -4.03 11.50 -16.57
CA LYS A 23 -4.10 11.82 -15.14
C LYS A 23 -2.80 11.31 -14.54
N GLY A 24 -1.85 12.20 -14.27
CA GLY A 24 -0.74 11.89 -13.38
C GLY A 24 -1.38 11.42 -12.09
N GLY A 25 -1.38 10.11 -11.87
CA GLY A 25 -2.16 9.48 -10.82
C GLY A 25 -1.89 10.22 -9.51
N GLU A 26 -2.97 10.63 -8.86
CA GLU A 26 -2.91 11.29 -7.55
C GLU A 26 -1.92 10.53 -6.67
N LYS A 27 -0.96 11.25 -6.07
CA LYS A 27 0.04 10.62 -5.21
C LYS A 27 -0.74 9.94 -4.09
N ARG A 28 -0.67 8.60 -4.02
CA ARG A 28 -1.36 7.82 -2.98
C ARG A 28 -0.95 8.35 -1.61
N THR A 29 -1.91 8.52 -0.71
CA THR A 29 -1.58 8.92 0.67
C THR A 29 -1.04 7.72 1.47
N PRO A 30 -0.27 7.94 2.55
CA PRO A 30 0.12 6.88 3.47
C PRO A 30 -1.05 5.99 3.90
N GLU A 31 -2.19 6.61 4.23
CA GLU A 31 -3.42 5.93 4.66
C GLU A 31 -3.96 5.02 3.57
N GLN A 32 -4.00 5.48 2.32
CA GLN A 32 -4.44 4.65 1.18
C GLN A 32 -3.49 3.47 0.91
N VAL A 33 -2.18 3.64 1.18
CA VAL A 33 -1.22 2.54 1.04
C VAL A 33 -1.47 1.49 2.12
N VAL A 34 -1.66 1.92 3.37
CA VAL A 34 -1.91 1.03 4.49
C VAL A 34 -3.26 0.33 4.37
N GLU A 35 -4.32 1.02 3.95
CA GLU A 35 -5.63 0.40 3.71
C GLU A 35 -5.54 -0.75 2.69
N ASN A 36 -4.70 -0.60 1.67
CA ASN A 36 -4.46 -1.66 0.69
C ASN A 36 -3.60 -2.81 1.22
N LEU A 37 -2.76 -2.56 2.22
CA LEU A 37 -2.00 -3.60 2.92
C LEU A 37 -2.91 -4.36 3.89
N ASP A 38 -3.73 -3.63 4.64
CA ASP A 38 -4.70 -4.19 5.58
C ASP A 38 -5.65 -5.18 4.89
N LYS A 39 -6.25 -4.79 3.77
CA LYS A 39 -7.12 -5.66 2.94
C LYS A 39 -6.47 -6.98 2.49
N LYS A 40 -5.15 -7.12 2.56
CA LYS A 40 -4.41 -8.29 2.08
C LYS A 40 -3.73 -9.08 3.20
N LEU A 41 -3.35 -8.39 4.26
CA LEU A 41 -2.59 -8.95 5.38
C LEU A 41 -3.45 -9.11 6.65
N ASP A 42 -4.67 -8.55 6.66
CA ASP A 42 -5.56 -8.52 7.82
C ASP A 42 -4.81 -7.97 9.04
N LEU A 43 -4.41 -6.69 8.97
CA LEU A 43 -3.56 -6.07 9.98
C LEU A 43 -4.37 -5.83 11.26
N THR A 44 -3.71 -5.86 12.41
CA THR A 44 -4.31 -5.38 13.66
C THR A 44 -4.32 -3.85 13.66
N ASP A 45 -5.20 -3.22 14.45
CA ASP A 45 -5.25 -1.75 14.55
C ASP A 45 -3.89 -1.15 14.97
N GLU A 46 -3.17 -1.85 15.83
CA GLU A 46 -1.86 -1.43 16.30
C GLU A 46 -0.81 -1.51 15.18
N GLN A 47 -0.82 -2.59 14.40
CA GLN A 47 0.02 -2.72 13.21
C GLN A 47 -0.33 -1.65 12.16
N GLU A 48 -1.61 -1.38 11.92
CA GLU A 48 -2.10 -0.37 10.97
C GLU A 48 -1.56 1.02 11.34
N LYS A 49 -1.65 1.39 12.61
CA LYS A 49 -1.14 2.67 13.12
C LYS A 49 0.37 2.79 12.95
N GLN A 50 1.12 1.79 13.39
CA GLN A 50 2.58 1.80 13.30
C GLN A 50 3.08 1.84 11.85
N ILE A 51 2.44 1.06 10.96
CA ILE A 51 2.79 1.04 9.53
C ILE A 51 2.41 2.37 8.86
N THR A 52 1.30 2.99 9.27
CA THR A 52 0.88 4.32 8.76
C THR A 52 1.92 5.37 9.10
N ASP A 53 2.43 5.39 10.33
CA ASP A 53 3.45 6.35 10.75
C ASP A 53 4.77 6.14 9.97
N LEU A 54 5.18 4.89 9.75
CA LEU A 54 6.33 4.57 8.89
C LEU A 54 6.16 5.10 7.45
N TYR A 55 4.96 4.98 6.87
CA TYR A 55 4.68 5.53 5.54
C TYR A 55 4.61 7.07 5.55
N LYS A 56 4.05 7.70 6.59
CA LYS A 56 4.05 9.16 6.72
C LYS A 56 5.46 9.71 6.73
N ASP A 57 6.34 9.13 7.54
CA ASP A 57 7.75 9.51 7.59
C ASP A 57 8.42 9.34 6.23
N PHE A 58 8.21 8.19 5.57
CA PHE A 58 8.76 7.94 4.25
C PHE A 58 8.27 8.97 3.20
N PHE A 59 6.98 9.32 3.21
CA PHE A 59 6.40 10.24 2.24
C PHE A 59 6.82 11.69 2.47
N ASN A 60 7.07 12.07 3.73
CA ASN A 60 7.59 13.38 4.11
C ASN A 60 9.08 13.54 3.75
N GLN A 61 9.82 12.43 3.62
CA GLN A 61 11.22 12.46 3.21
C GLN A 61 11.39 12.79 1.73
N LYS A 62 12.25 13.78 1.43
CA LYS A 62 12.74 14.02 0.07
C LYS A 62 13.79 12.99 -0.28
N VAL A 63 13.36 11.85 -0.81
CA VAL A 63 14.27 10.78 -1.24
C VAL A 63 14.65 10.95 -2.71
N LEU A 64 15.95 11.05 -2.98
CA LEU A 64 16.51 11.08 -4.33
C LEU A 64 16.18 9.79 -5.08
N ARG A 65 16.10 9.85 -6.41
CA ARG A 65 15.70 8.71 -7.24
C ARG A 65 16.63 7.50 -7.06
N GLU A 66 17.93 7.75 -6.89
CA GLU A 66 18.97 6.74 -6.69
C GLU A 66 18.81 6.01 -5.34
N GLU A 67 18.53 6.78 -4.29
CA GLU A 67 18.37 6.26 -2.93
C GLU A 67 16.98 5.66 -2.66
N ARG A 68 16.01 5.96 -3.53
CA ARG A 68 14.61 5.54 -3.35
C ARG A 68 14.46 4.04 -3.19
N LYS A 69 15.25 3.25 -3.92
CA LYS A 69 15.21 1.78 -3.80
C LYS A 69 15.70 1.33 -2.42
N ALA A 70 16.83 1.85 -1.96
CA ALA A 70 17.40 1.50 -0.66
C ALA A 70 16.45 1.90 0.49
N LYS A 71 15.91 3.11 0.45
CA LYS A 71 14.94 3.59 1.45
C LYS A 71 13.63 2.78 1.44
N MET A 72 13.18 2.34 0.27
CA MET A 72 12.04 1.43 0.15
C MET A 72 12.33 0.05 0.72
N ASP A 73 13.53 -0.50 0.50
CA ASP A 73 13.91 -1.78 1.10
C ASP A 73 14.07 -1.66 2.63
N GLU A 74 14.60 -0.55 3.15
CA GLU A 74 14.63 -0.24 4.58
C GLU A 74 13.22 -0.18 5.18
N LEU A 75 12.30 0.56 4.54
CA LEU A 75 10.90 0.64 4.95
C LEU A 75 10.23 -0.74 4.96
N ASN A 76 10.42 -1.54 3.91
CA ASN A 76 9.87 -2.89 3.84
C ASN A 76 10.40 -3.77 4.97
N SER A 77 11.68 -3.65 5.33
CA SER A 77 12.28 -4.38 6.46
C SER A 77 11.58 -4.02 7.78
N LYS A 78 11.40 -2.71 8.04
CA LYS A 78 10.69 -2.23 9.25
C LYS A 78 9.25 -2.74 9.30
N ILE A 79 8.54 -2.70 8.17
CA ILE A 79 7.17 -3.24 8.08
C ILE A 79 7.19 -4.74 8.38
N SER A 80 8.08 -5.52 7.74
CA SER A 80 8.18 -6.96 7.98
C SER A 80 8.45 -7.31 9.44
N SER A 81 9.19 -6.49 10.19
CA SER A 81 9.39 -6.69 11.63
C SER A 81 8.12 -6.54 12.48
N LEU A 82 7.13 -5.79 12.00
CA LEU A 82 5.85 -5.57 12.69
C LEU A 82 4.80 -6.63 12.34
N LEU A 83 5.04 -7.42 11.30
CA LEU A 83 4.12 -8.45 10.81
C LEU A 83 4.36 -9.80 11.51
N THR A 84 3.31 -10.64 11.57
CA THR A 84 3.44 -12.05 11.95
C THR A 84 4.06 -12.85 10.80
N ASP A 85 4.54 -14.08 11.06
CA ASP A 85 5.21 -14.86 10.02
C ASP A 85 4.30 -15.19 8.82
N ASP A 86 3.01 -15.46 9.07
CA ASP A 86 2.01 -15.66 8.03
C ASP A 86 1.78 -14.40 7.18
N GLN A 87 1.75 -13.23 7.84
CA GLN A 87 1.61 -11.94 7.16
C GLN A 87 2.86 -11.59 6.35
N LYS A 88 4.06 -11.88 6.87
CA LYS A 88 5.34 -11.69 6.15
C LYS A 88 5.37 -12.51 4.86
N ALA A 89 4.93 -13.77 4.90
CA ALA A 89 4.88 -14.61 3.71
C ALA A 89 3.98 -14.00 2.61
N LYS A 90 2.80 -13.51 2.98
CA LYS A 90 1.89 -12.79 2.05
C LYS A 90 2.53 -11.50 1.53
N PHE A 91 3.19 -10.73 2.40
CA PHE A 91 3.84 -9.47 2.05
C PHE A 91 5.00 -9.67 1.06
N GLU A 92 5.86 -10.67 1.28
CA GLU A 92 6.95 -11.02 0.36
C GLU A 92 6.44 -11.49 -1.00
N LYS A 93 5.37 -12.30 -1.03
CA LYS A 93 4.73 -12.70 -2.28
C LYS A 93 4.26 -11.47 -3.06
N MET A 94 3.58 -10.53 -2.41
CA MET A 94 3.15 -9.27 -3.02
C MET A 94 4.32 -8.43 -3.55
N LYS A 95 5.44 -8.36 -2.81
CA LYS A 95 6.66 -7.65 -3.22
C LYS A 95 7.26 -8.27 -4.48
N SER A 96 7.32 -9.60 -4.53
CA SER A 96 7.84 -10.35 -5.69
C SER A 96 6.99 -10.16 -6.94
N GLU A 97 5.65 -10.18 -6.82
CA GLU A 97 4.72 -9.97 -7.93
C GLU A 97 4.84 -8.56 -8.51
N LYS A 98 4.97 -7.54 -7.66
CA LYS A 98 5.21 -6.16 -8.10
C LYS A 98 6.51 -6.05 -8.88
N ARG A 99 7.61 -6.65 -8.39
CA ARG A 99 8.92 -6.64 -9.08
C ARG A 99 8.84 -7.29 -10.46
N LYS A 100 8.08 -8.38 -10.61
CA LYS A 100 7.86 -9.05 -11.90
C LYS A 100 7.11 -8.20 -12.91
N ARG A 101 6.17 -7.35 -12.47
CA ARG A 101 5.38 -6.46 -13.37
C ARG A 101 6.17 -5.24 -13.85
N THR A 102 7.24 -4.87 -13.14
CA THR A 102 8.09 -3.71 -13.47
C THR A 102 9.35 -4.09 -14.24
N LYS A 103 9.59 -5.38 -14.48
CA LYS A 103 10.70 -5.92 -15.27
C LYS A 103 10.18 -6.28 -16.65
#